data_AF-A0A089HKT1-F1
#
_entry.id   AF-A0A089HKT1-F1
#
_cell.length_a   1.000
_cell.length_b   1.000
_cell.length_c   1.000
_cell.angle_alpha   90.00
_cell.angle_beta   90.00
_cell.angle_gamma   90.00
#
_symmetry.space_group_name_H-M   'P 1'
#
loop_
_entity.id
_entity.type
_entity.pdbx_description
1 polymer ?
#
loop_
_entity_poly.entity_id
_entity_poly.type
_entity_poly.pdbx_seq_one_letter_code
_entity_poly.pdbx_strand_id
1 'polypeptide(L)'
;MEKKYDYSLDAIKGFSCLLMIMAHTGIDFAGSSRSLQIIGGLAPALFFAVSGVTSIFQSKKNFLPLLAFYFVFAIMGLSYNALWRPFIWSDPVSDVAQIVAMSVLGIIVLEKYLRPNKYVYLILAILIFTLHFVFTAHIPSFPAKQFFIPEGDYTYFTFIPWFSVFLLGIFAYRSSKLINLISGLFAACLLAAAYFLTPRDTEFLVKYNMSLGYFFLSLLVLFMSFFLFRSIRHYSLKNPLIFFGKHSFLFLYVHVFIIFVITHLRLYSINIYIIWAAVLLTTFIGMTAVLWINKYVEKIFDYKLAWIALLMLILLVPAIVHSVGFIVLAETVLGMAFACNYKKLSQVLTPIFTFTPKSTNLQPGME
;
A
#
# COMPACT_ATOMS: atom_id res chain seq x y z
N MET A 1 13.20 -27.08 2.43
CA MET A 1 13.23 -26.33 3.70
C MET A 1 12.13 -25.27 3.65
N GLU A 2 11.00 -25.49 4.33
CA GLU A 2 9.94 -24.47 4.40
C GLU A 2 10.49 -23.22 5.08
N LYS A 3 10.38 -22.08 4.41
CA LYS A 3 10.87 -20.82 4.96
C LYS A 3 9.92 -20.39 6.08
N LYS A 4 10.40 -20.38 7.33
CA LYS A 4 9.66 -19.90 8.50
C LYS A 4 9.08 -18.50 8.22
N TYR A 5 7.83 -18.28 8.62
CA TYR A 5 7.14 -16.99 8.47
C TYR A 5 7.93 -15.86 9.12
N ASP A 6 8.09 -14.74 8.41
CA ASP A 6 8.94 -13.61 8.82
C ASP A 6 8.10 -12.47 9.42
N TYR A 7 7.88 -12.52 10.73
CA TYR A 7 7.09 -11.52 11.47
C TYR A 7 7.69 -10.11 11.45
N SER A 8 8.97 -9.95 11.07
CA SER A 8 9.57 -8.61 10.98
C SER A 8 8.92 -7.76 9.88
N LEU A 9 8.45 -8.38 8.79
CA LEU A 9 7.76 -7.70 7.70
C LEU A 9 6.40 -7.17 8.15
N ASP A 10 5.66 -7.94 8.94
CA ASP A 10 4.42 -7.48 9.56
C ASP A 10 4.69 -6.34 10.54
N ALA A 11 5.73 -6.45 11.37
CA ALA A 11 6.07 -5.38 12.31
C ALA A 11 6.40 -4.05 11.60
N ILE A 12 7.13 -4.09 10.48
CA ILE A 12 7.42 -2.90 9.66
C ILE A 12 6.13 -2.31 9.07
N LYS A 13 5.22 -3.15 8.55
CA LYS A 13 3.89 -2.69 8.08
C LYS A 13 3.02 -2.14 9.21
N GLY A 14 3.07 -2.74 10.40
CA GLY A 14 2.38 -2.23 11.57
C GLY A 14 2.90 -0.87 12.01
N PHE A 15 4.21 -0.69 12.00
CA PHE A 15 4.83 0.61 12.27
C PHE A 15 4.44 1.65 11.22
N SER A 16 4.38 1.26 9.94
CA SER A 16 3.80 2.10 8.88
C SER A 16 2.36 2.52 9.17
N CYS A 17 1.50 1.60 9.66
CA CYS A 17 0.12 1.93 10.04
C CYS A 17 0.08 2.99 11.16
N LEU A 18 0.96 2.90 12.16
CA LEU A 18 1.07 3.92 13.21
C LEU A 18 1.48 5.28 12.65
N LEU A 19 2.48 5.32 11.76
CA LEU A 19 2.88 6.56 11.09
C LEU A 19 1.72 7.16 10.28
N MET A 20 0.89 6.31 9.66
CA MET A 20 -0.24 6.76 8.83
C MET A 20 -1.28 7.56 9.64
N ILE A 21 -1.48 7.25 10.92
CA ILE A 21 -2.34 8.04 11.82
C ILE A 21 -1.84 9.48 11.91
N MET A 22 -0.51 9.67 11.94
CA MET A 22 0.12 11.00 11.97
C MET A 22 0.08 11.69 10.59
N ALA A 23 -0.12 10.96 9.50
CA ALA A 23 -0.11 11.51 8.13
C ALA A 23 -1.32 12.39 7.84
N HIS A 24 -2.43 12.18 8.55
CA HIS A 24 -3.70 12.87 8.33
C HIS A 24 -3.89 14.11 9.22
N THR A 25 -2.78 14.68 9.67
CA THR A 25 -2.69 15.89 10.52
C THR A 25 -2.76 17.20 9.74
N GLY A 26 -2.94 17.12 8.42
CA GLY A 26 -3.32 18.26 7.56
C GLY A 26 -4.78 18.71 7.76
N ILE A 27 -5.52 18.03 8.62
CA ILE A 27 -6.76 18.53 9.21
C ILE A 27 -6.34 19.47 10.34
N ASP A 28 -6.88 20.70 10.37
CA ASP A 28 -6.51 21.81 11.28
C ASP A 28 -6.77 21.54 12.78
N PHE A 29 -6.16 20.48 13.32
CA PHE A 29 -6.22 20.18 14.74
C PHE A 29 -5.25 21.07 15.52
N ALA A 30 -5.69 21.49 16.71
CA ALA A 30 -4.84 22.23 17.63
C ALA A 30 -3.54 21.44 17.93
N GLY A 31 -2.39 22.08 17.69
CA GLY A 31 -1.06 21.49 17.90
C GLY A 31 -0.48 20.72 16.71
N SER A 32 -1.16 20.70 15.55
CA SER A 32 -0.59 20.15 14.32
C SER A 32 0.66 20.93 13.89
N SER A 33 1.68 20.22 13.40
CA SER A 33 2.90 20.85 12.87
C SER A 33 3.34 20.17 11.58
N ARG A 34 4.03 20.92 10.72
CA ARG A 34 4.57 20.40 9.46
C ARG A 34 5.49 19.21 9.65
N SER A 35 6.30 19.20 10.73
CA SER A 35 7.19 18.09 11.06
C SER A 35 6.43 16.79 11.31
N LEU A 36 5.26 16.85 11.96
CA LEU A 36 4.44 15.67 12.23
C LEU A 36 3.80 15.13 10.94
N GLN A 37 3.36 16.02 10.04
CA GLN A 37 2.88 15.63 8.71
C GLN A 37 3.96 14.93 7.89
N ILE A 38 5.21 15.42 7.96
CA ILE A 38 6.35 14.80 7.26
C ILE A 38 6.61 13.41 7.83
N ILE A 39 6.67 13.25 9.16
CA ILE A 39 6.89 11.95 9.82
C ILE A 39 5.79 10.96 9.43
N GLY A 40 4.53 11.36 9.53
CA GLY A 40 3.42 10.50 9.14
C GLY A 40 3.41 10.19 7.64
N GLY A 41 3.83 11.16 6.84
CA GLY A 41 4.00 11.05 5.39
C GLY A 41 4.88 9.87 4.97
N LEU A 42 5.83 9.43 5.81
CA LEU A 42 6.75 8.31 5.54
C LEU A 42 6.09 6.92 5.61
N ALA A 43 4.85 6.82 6.10
CA ALA A 43 4.13 5.56 6.19
C ALA A 43 4.12 4.75 4.88
N PRO A 44 3.80 5.32 3.71
CA PRO A 44 3.76 4.58 2.45
C PRO A 44 5.14 4.04 2.04
N ALA A 45 6.24 4.71 2.41
CA ALA A 45 7.58 4.24 2.07
C ALA A 45 7.85 2.85 2.68
N LEU A 46 7.49 2.66 3.95
CA LEU A 46 7.59 1.37 4.63
C LEU A 46 6.57 0.36 4.10
N PHE A 47 5.33 0.79 3.88
CA PHE A 47 4.26 -0.08 3.39
C PHE A 47 4.59 -0.68 2.02
N PHE A 48 5.07 0.15 1.09
CA PHE A 48 5.46 -0.22 -0.26
C PHE A 48 6.74 -1.04 -0.28
N ALA A 49 7.74 -0.70 0.54
CA ALA A 49 8.95 -1.51 0.67
C ALA A 49 8.63 -2.96 1.06
N VAL A 50 7.81 -3.17 2.10
CA VAL A 50 7.41 -4.52 2.51
C VAL A 50 6.54 -5.19 1.44
N SER A 51 5.65 -4.44 0.77
CA SER A 51 4.82 -4.99 -0.31
C SER A 51 5.70 -5.51 -1.47
N GLY A 52 6.78 -4.80 -1.81
CA GLY A 52 7.79 -5.27 -2.75
C GLY A 52 8.52 -6.54 -2.31
N VAL A 53 8.83 -6.69 -1.02
CA VAL A 53 9.38 -7.95 -0.50
C VAL A 53 8.38 -9.10 -0.68
N THR A 54 7.11 -8.85 -0.38
CA THR A 54 6.08 -9.91 -0.45
C THR A 54 5.78 -10.37 -1.87
N SER A 55 5.99 -9.53 -2.90
CA SER A 55 5.77 -9.93 -4.29
C SER A 55 6.81 -10.94 -4.79
N ILE A 56 8.03 -10.92 -4.26
CA ILE A 56 9.05 -11.96 -4.54
C ILE A 56 8.51 -13.35 -4.17
N PHE A 57 7.81 -13.48 -3.05
CA PHE A 57 7.25 -14.77 -2.65
C PHE A 57 6.10 -15.20 -3.56
N GLN A 58 5.39 -14.25 -4.14
CA GLN A 58 4.28 -14.50 -5.06
C GLN A 58 4.76 -14.84 -6.48
N SER A 59 5.94 -14.38 -6.90
CA SER A 59 6.47 -14.64 -8.25
C SER A 59 6.63 -16.12 -8.61
N LYS A 60 6.66 -16.99 -7.59
CA LYS A 60 6.68 -18.45 -7.73
C LYS A 60 5.36 -19.05 -8.23
N LYS A 61 4.26 -18.31 -8.18
CA LYS A 61 2.93 -18.78 -8.61
C LYS A 61 2.71 -18.53 -10.11
N ASN A 62 1.61 -19.07 -10.64
CA ASN A 62 1.21 -18.86 -12.03
C ASN A 62 0.91 -17.38 -12.30
N PHE A 63 1.39 -16.87 -13.43
CA PHE A 63 1.35 -15.44 -13.73
C PHE A 63 -0.08 -14.96 -14.06
N LEU A 64 -0.82 -15.70 -14.89
CA LEU A 64 -2.18 -15.31 -15.32
C LEU A 64 -3.15 -15.14 -14.14
N PRO A 65 -3.26 -16.08 -13.17
CA PRO A 65 -4.07 -15.86 -11.97
C PRO A 65 -3.64 -14.63 -11.16
N LEU A 66 -2.34 -14.36 -11.07
CA LEU A 66 -1.84 -13.18 -10.35
C LEU A 66 -2.18 -11.89 -11.09
N LEU A 67 -2.04 -11.87 -12.42
CA LEU A 67 -2.44 -10.75 -13.26
C LEU A 67 -3.93 -10.43 -13.07
N ALA A 68 -4.79 -11.45 -13.17
CA ALA A 68 -6.22 -11.28 -12.94
C ALA A 68 -6.53 -10.82 -11.50
N PHE A 69 -5.86 -11.42 -10.51
CA PHE A 69 -6.01 -11.02 -9.11
C PHE A 69 -5.64 -9.55 -8.89
N TYR A 70 -4.48 -9.11 -9.38
CA TYR A 70 -4.02 -7.73 -9.17
C TYR A 70 -4.80 -6.72 -10.02
N PHE A 71 -5.33 -7.11 -11.17
CA PHE A 71 -6.27 -6.30 -11.93
C PHE A 71 -7.56 -6.06 -11.15
N VAL A 72 -8.19 -7.14 -10.64
CA VAL A 72 -9.38 -7.00 -9.78
C VAL A 72 -9.04 -6.24 -8.51
N PHE A 73 -7.89 -6.49 -7.89
CA PHE A 73 -7.44 -5.76 -6.70
C PHE A 73 -7.31 -4.25 -6.95
N ALA A 74 -6.77 -3.84 -8.10
CA ALA A 74 -6.64 -2.44 -8.48
C ALA A 74 -8.02 -1.76 -8.66
N ILE A 75 -8.97 -2.45 -9.29
CA ILE A 75 -10.33 -1.93 -9.49
C ILE A 75 -11.08 -1.85 -8.16
N MET A 76 -11.05 -2.92 -7.37
CA MET A 76 -11.68 -2.95 -6.04
C MET A 76 -11.07 -1.89 -5.11
N GLY A 77 -9.79 -1.57 -5.31
CA GLY A 77 -9.09 -0.48 -4.66
C GLY A 77 -9.64 0.92 -4.96
N LEU A 78 -10.47 1.10 -5.99
CA LEU A 78 -11.16 2.38 -6.24
C LEU A 78 -12.10 2.76 -5.11
N SER A 79 -12.61 1.78 -4.35
CA SER A 79 -13.36 2.04 -3.12
C SER A 79 -12.55 2.87 -2.13
N TYR A 80 -11.25 2.59 -1.97
CA TYR A 80 -10.35 3.40 -1.14
C TYR A 80 -10.18 4.83 -1.70
N ASN A 81 -10.08 4.98 -3.01
CA ASN A 81 -9.97 6.29 -3.65
C ASN A 81 -11.22 7.13 -3.37
N ALA A 82 -12.40 6.50 -3.40
CA ALA A 82 -13.68 7.15 -3.13
C ALA A 82 -13.84 7.65 -1.69
N LEU A 83 -13.07 7.15 -0.73
CA LEU A 83 -13.04 7.71 0.63
C LEU A 83 -12.45 9.13 0.65
N TRP A 84 -11.50 9.42 -0.24
CA TRP A 84 -10.83 10.72 -0.35
C TRP A 84 -11.44 11.60 -1.44
N ARG A 85 -11.83 11.00 -2.56
CA ARG A 85 -12.43 11.65 -3.73
C ARG A 85 -13.68 10.87 -4.16
N PRO A 86 -14.84 11.13 -3.54
CA PRO A 86 -16.06 10.37 -3.79
C PRO A 86 -16.50 10.34 -5.26
N PHE A 87 -16.17 11.37 -6.04
CA PHE A 87 -16.48 11.44 -7.48
C PHE A 87 -15.33 10.89 -8.34
N ILE A 88 -14.99 9.61 -8.17
CA ILE A 88 -13.85 8.95 -8.83
C ILE A 88 -13.90 9.00 -10.37
N TRP A 89 -15.10 9.13 -10.95
CA TRP A 89 -15.31 9.14 -12.40
C TRP A 89 -15.02 10.48 -13.06
N SER A 90 -15.15 11.59 -12.32
CA SER A 90 -14.79 12.91 -12.81
C SER A 90 -13.30 13.20 -12.67
N ASP A 91 -12.63 12.56 -11.71
CA ASP A 91 -11.21 12.78 -11.41
C ASP A 91 -10.51 11.46 -11.03
N PRO A 92 -10.19 10.61 -12.03
CA PRO A 92 -9.68 9.26 -11.80
C PRO A 92 -8.20 9.29 -11.40
N VAL A 93 -7.93 9.30 -10.09
CA VAL A 93 -6.56 9.29 -9.55
C VAL A 93 -6.07 7.90 -9.18
N SER A 94 -4.74 7.73 -9.19
CA SER A 94 -4.05 6.54 -8.67
C SER A 94 -3.77 6.66 -7.18
N ASP A 95 -4.06 5.61 -6.42
CA ASP A 95 -3.77 5.54 -4.99
C ASP A 95 -3.06 4.23 -4.61
N VAL A 96 -2.93 3.97 -3.31
CA VAL A 96 -2.18 2.86 -2.70
C VAL A 96 -2.47 1.53 -3.39
N ALA A 97 -3.74 1.21 -3.66
CA ALA A 97 -4.11 -0.09 -4.22
C ALA A 97 -3.63 -0.26 -5.67
N GLN A 98 -3.80 0.76 -6.52
CA GLN A 98 -3.39 0.70 -7.92
C GLN A 98 -1.86 0.65 -8.03
N ILE A 99 -1.15 1.46 -7.25
CA ILE A 99 0.32 1.43 -7.22
C ILE A 99 0.87 0.11 -6.69
N VAL A 100 0.25 -0.48 -5.67
CA VAL A 100 0.62 -1.82 -5.20
C VAL A 100 0.39 -2.85 -6.30
N ALA A 101 -0.76 -2.83 -6.98
CA ALA A 101 -1.04 -3.78 -8.06
C ALA A 101 -0.01 -3.70 -9.19
N MET A 102 0.24 -2.50 -9.71
CA MET A 102 1.22 -2.27 -10.79
C MET A 102 2.63 -2.67 -10.36
N SER A 103 3.07 -2.25 -9.17
CA SER A 103 4.42 -2.53 -8.66
C SER A 103 4.64 -4.01 -8.39
N VAL A 104 3.65 -4.69 -7.81
CA VAL A 104 3.74 -6.13 -7.56
C VAL A 104 3.82 -6.91 -8.87
N LEU A 105 3.00 -6.57 -9.88
CA LEU A 105 3.09 -7.20 -11.20
C LEU A 105 4.44 -6.94 -11.87
N GLY A 106 4.94 -5.71 -11.83
CA GLY A 106 6.28 -5.37 -12.35
C GLY A 106 7.38 -6.21 -11.70
N ILE A 107 7.36 -6.37 -10.38
CA ILE A 107 8.32 -7.22 -9.66
C ILE A 107 8.12 -8.69 -9.99
N ILE A 108 6.88 -9.18 -10.13
CA ILE A 108 6.62 -10.59 -10.49
C ILE A 108 7.23 -10.89 -11.85
N VAL A 109 7.05 -10.01 -12.84
CA VAL A 109 7.68 -10.15 -14.17
C VAL A 109 9.20 -10.16 -14.03
N LEU A 110 9.76 -9.19 -13.31
CA LEU A 110 11.20 -9.08 -13.07
C LEU A 110 11.77 -10.36 -12.41
N GLU A 111 11.13 -10.86 -11.36
CA GLU A 111 11.54 -12.08 -10.65
C GLU A 111 11.33 -13.34 -11.48
N LYS A 112 10.26 -13.42 -12.27
CA LYS A 112 9.96 -14.63 -13.03
C LYS A 112 10.91 -14.82 -14.21
N TYR A 113 11.27 -13.74 -14.90
CA TYR A 113 12.07 -13.79 -16.12
C TYR A 113 13.55 -13.49 -15.91
N LEU A 114 13.91 -12.59 -14.99
CA LEU A 114 15.31 -12.16 -14.82
C LEU A 114 15.98 -12.67 -13.53
N ARG A 115 15.19 -12.98 -12.48
CA ARG A 115 15.69 -13.40 -11.14
C ARG A 115 16.90 -12.59 -10.66
N PRO A 116 16.83 -11.25 -10.65
CA PRO A 116 18.02 -10.43 -10.50
C PRO A 116 18.64 -10.56 -9.10
N ASN A 117 19.96 -10.36 -9.02
CA ASN A 117 20.68 -10.20 -7.76
C ASN A 117 20.17 -8.96 -7.00
N LYS A 118 20.32 -8.92 -5.67
CA LYS A 118 19.96 -7.79 -4.81
C LYS A 118 20.53 -6.44 -5.28
N TYR A 119 21.75 -6.40 -5.83
CA TYR A 119 22.34 -5.14 -6.29
C TYR A 119 21.69 -4.60 -7.57
N VAL A 120 21.12 -5.47 -8.41
CA VAL A 120 20.35 -5.04 -9.58
C VAL A 120 19.08 -4.33 -9.14
N TYR A 121 18.43 -4.77 -8.05
CA TYR A 121 17.31 -4.05 -7.44
C TYR A 121 17.69 -2.64 -6.99
N LEU A 122 18.86 -2.49 -6.36
CA LEU A 122 19.37 -1.18 -5.95
C LEU A 122 19.61 -0.27 -7.16
N ILE A 123 20.29 -0.77 -8.20
CA ILE A 123 20.57 -0.01 -9.41
C ILE A 123 19.28 0.40 -10.13
N LEU A 124 18.35 -0.54 -10.30
CA LEU A 124 17.05 -0.26 -10.93
C LEU A 124 16.26 0.77 -10.14
N ALA A 125 16.25 0.68 -8.80
CA ALA A 125 15.55 1.65 -7.97
C ALA A 125 16.12 3.07 -8.13
N ILE A 126 17.45 3.20 -8.12
CA ILE A 126 18.12 4.49 -8.34
C ILE A 126 17.79 4.99 -9.74
N LEU A 127 17.90 4.14 -10.76
CA LEU A 127 17.60 4.52 -12.15
C LEU A 127 16.15 5.01 -12.29
N ILE A 128 15.17 4.27 -11.75
CA ILE A 128 13.75 4.63 -11.81
C ILE A 128 13.49 5.96 -11.09
N PHE A 129 14.09 6.17 -9.92
CA PHE A 129 13.97 7.43 -9.19
C PHE A 129 14.61 8.60 -9.95
N THR A 130 15.77 8.40 -10.58
CA THR A 130 16.40 9.45 -11.40
C THR A 130 15.58 9.75 -12.65
N LEU A 131 15.03 8.72 -13.30
CA LEU A 131 14.16 8.86 -14.47
C LEU A 131 12.89 9.65 -14.16
N HIS A 132 12.38 9.60 -12.93
CA HIS A 132 11.25 10.44 -12.50
C HIS A 132 11.49 11.94 -12.75
N PHE A 133 12.70 12.46 -12.49
CA PHE A 133 13.02 13.87 -12.78
C PHE A 133 13.04 14.15 -14.28
N VAL A 134 13.60 13.24 -15.07
CA VAL A 134 13.65 13.37 -16.54
C VAL A 134 12.23 13.39 -17.11
N PHE A 135 11.39 12.44 -16.68
CA PHE A 135 10.03 12.29 -17.14
C PHE A 135 9.13 13.44 -16.73
N THR A 136 9.25 13.91 -15.50
CA THR A 136 8.47 15.07 -15.03
C THR A 136 8.82 16.33 -15.82
N ALA A 137 10.08 16.51 -16.22
CA ALA A 137 10.52 17.69 -16.96
C ALA A 137 10.23 17.65 -18.47
N HIS A 138 10.25 16.46 -19.10
CA HIS A 138 10.26 16.35 -20.57
C HIS A 138 9.05 15.65 -21.20
N ILE A 139 8.22 14.94 -20.42
CA ILE A 139 7.09 14.21 -20.99
C ILE A 139 5.84 15.11 -21.05
N PRO A 140 5.28 15.39 -22.25
CA PRO A 140 4.08 16.19 -22.39
C PRO A 140 2.88 15.53 -21.71
N SER A 141 1.82 16.30 -21.45
CA SER A 141 0.60 15.76 -20.84
C SER A 141 -0.11 14.78 -21.78
N PHE A 142 -0.65 13.69 -21.22
CA PHE A 142 -1.46 12.71 -21.95
C PHE A 142 -2.48 12.03 -21.01
N PRO A 143 -3.59 11.47 -21.52
CA PRO A 143 -4.58 10.80 -20.68
C PRO A 143 -3.95 9.70 -19.81
N ALA A 144 -4.25 9.72 -18.51
CA ALA A 144 -3.71 8.80 -17.51
C ALA A 144 -2.21 8.93 -17.19
N LYS A 145 -1.52 9.99 -17.64
CA LYS A 145 -0.13 10.29 -17.23
C LYS A 145 0.04 10.30 -15.71
N GLN A 146 -0.95 10.82 -14.98
CA GLN A 146 -1.00 10.85 -13.52
C GLN A 146 -0.86 9.49 -12.81
N PHE A 147 -1.14 8.37 -13.48
CA PHE A 147 -0.90 7.04 -12.92
C PHE A 147 0.59 6.66 -12.91
N PHE A 148 1.39 7.26 -13.79
CA PHE A 148 2.78 6.91 -14.01
C PHE A 148 3.75 7.96 -13.46
N ILE A 149 3.51 9.24 -13.79
CA ILE A 149 4.40 10.37 -13.52
C ILE A 149 3.59 11.45 -12.78
N PRO A 150 4.15 12.11 -11.76
CA PRO A 150 3.48 13.23 -11.11
C PRO A 150 3.11 14.35 -12.08
N GLU A 151 1.89 14.88 -11.95
CA GLU A 151 1.35 15.97 -12.77
C GLU A 151 0.44 16.85 -11.89
N GLY A 152 0.19 18.10 -12.29
CA GLY A 152 -0.72 19.00 -11.56
C GLY A 152 -0.37 19.21 -10.07
N ASP A 153 -1.39 19.30 -9.21
CA ASP A 153 -1.27 19.70 -7.80
C ASP A 153 -0.64 18.65 -6.85
N TYR A 154 0.02 17.61 -7.38
CA TYR A 154 0.80 16.63 -6.59
C TYR A 154 0.05 16.08 -5.35
N THR A 155 -1.07 15.37 -5.53
CA THR A 155 -1.86 14.85 -4.39
C THR A 155 -2.16 13.35 -4.46
N TYR A 156 -1.43 12.59 -5.28
CA TYR A 156 -1.70 11.17 -5.54
C TYR A 156 -0.41 10.34 -5.67
N PHE A 157 -0.56 9.00 -5.67
CA PHE A 157 0.57 8.08 -5.78
C PHE A 157 0.81 7.70 -7.25
N THR A 158 1.97 8.03 -7.79
CA THR A 158 2.37 7.72 -9.17
C THR A 158 3.34 6.56 -9.26
N PHE A 159 3.22 5.72 -10.28
CA PHE A 159 3.99 4.49 -10.37
C PHE A 159 5.50 4.70 -10.31
N ILE A 160 6.06 5.58 -11.13
CA ILE A 160 7.52 5.63 -11.37
C ILE A 160 8.31 5.92 -10.08
N PRO A 161 8.14 7.07 -9.40
CA PRO A 161 8.95 7.35 -8.22
C PRO A 161 8.68 6.36 -7.08
N TRP A 162 7.45 5.87 -6.93
CA TRP A 162 7.11 4.95 -5.84
C TRP A 162 7.57 3.52 -6.11
N PHE A 163 7.66 3.07 -7.37
CA PHE A 163 8.17 1.75 -7.73
C PHE A 163 9.61 1.55 -7.28
N SER A 164 10.42 2.63 -7.25
CA SER A 164 11.77 2.60 -6.67
C SER A 164 11.79 2.09 -5.23
N VAL A 165 10.80 2.48 -4.41
CA VAL A 165 10.70 2.10 -3.00
C VAL A 165 10.36 0.62 -2.83
N PHE A 166 9.50 0.07 -3.70
CA PHE A 166 9.23 -1.38 -3.71
C PHE A 166 10.52 -2.18 -3.98
N LEU A 167 11.31 -1.77 -4.97
CA LEU A 167 12.57 -2.40 -5.32
C LEU A 167 13.61 -2.27 -4.20
N LEU A 168 13.67 -1.12 -3.54
CA LEU A 168 14.57 -0.91 -2.39
C LEU A 168 14.19 -1.76 -1.19
N GLY A 169 12.89 -2.00 -0.96
CA GLY A 169 12.44 -2.98 0.03
C GLY A 169 12.99 -4.38 -0.23
N ILE A 170 12.99 -4.81 -1.50
CA ILE A 170 13.57 -6.10 -1.91
C ILE A 170 15.08 -6.14 -1.63
N PHE A 171 15.80 -5.09 -2.02
CA PHE A 171 17.22 -4.95 -1.73
C PHE A 171 17.49 -5.02 -0.21
N ALA A 172 16.78 -4.24 0.59
CA ALA A 172 16.93 -4.20 2.05
C ALA A 172 16.64 -5.55 2.71
N TYR A 173 15.68 -6.31 2.17
CA TYR A 173 15.36 -7.65 2.66
C TYR A 173 16.43 -8.69 2.33
N ARG A 174 16.98 -8.66 1.11
CA ARG A 174 18.04 -9.58 0.67
C ARG A 174 19.41 -9.20 1.23
N SER A 175 19.55 -7.98 1.73
CA SER A 175 20.77 -7.48 2.37
C SER A 175 20.87 -7.91 3.84
N SER A 176 22.10 -7.92 4.33
CA SER A 176 22.38 -8.16 5.76
C SER A 176 21.98 -6.94 6.58
N LYS A 177 21.82 -7.14 7.90
CA LYS A 177 21.50 -6.05 8.83
C LYS A 177 22.55 -4.95 8.81
N LEU A 178 23.83 -5.32 8.69
CA LEU A 178 24.94 -4.36 8.58
C LEU A 178 24.83 -3.52 7.30
N ILE A 179 24.50 -4.13 6.16
CA ILE A 179 24.30 -3.37 4.91
C ILE A 179 23.14 -2.38 5.06
N ASN A 180 22.04 -2.78 5.69
CA ASN A 180 20.93 -1.86 5.95
C ASN A 180 21.35 -0.70 6.87
N LEU A 181 22.13 -0.95 7.92
CA LEU A 181 22.66 0.12 8.76
C LEU A 181 23.53 1.10 7.95
N ILE A 182 24.47 0.58 7.16
CA ILE A 182 25.36 1.40 6.31
C ILE A 182 24.55 2.20 5.29
N SER A 183 23.59 1.58 4.60
CA SER A 183 22.73 2.26 3.63
C SER A 183 21.85 3.33 4.28
N GLY A 184 21.36 3.09 5.50
CA GLY A 184 20.61 4.10 6.26
C GLY A 184 21.47 5.29 6.66
N LEU A 185 22.70 5.06 7.16
CA LEU A 185 23.65 6.12 7.49
C LEU A 185 24.06 6.90 6.24
N PHE A 186 24.29 6.21 5.12
CA PHE A 186 24.57 6.84 3.85
C PHE A 186 23.40 7.70 3.36
N ALA A 187 22.16 7.22 3.48
CA ALA A 187 20.97 8.01 3.18
C ALA A 187 20.84 9.25 4.09
N ALA A 188 21.22 9.17 5.37
CA ALA A 188 21.28 10.34 6.25
C ALA A 188 22.32 11.37 5.79
N CYS A 189 23.51 10.91 5.37
CA CYS A 189 24.52 11.80 4.80
C CYS A 189 24.05 12.46 3.50
N LEU A 190 23.38 11.71 2.61
CA LEU A 190 22.79 12.25 1.39
C LEU A 190 21.66 13.24 1.69
N LEU A 191 20.82 12.97 2.69
CA LEU A 191 19.78 13.89 3.15
C LEU A 191 20.40 15.20 3.66
N ALA A 192 21.44 15.12 4.48
CA ALA A 192 22.15 16.29 4.98
C ALA A 192 22.82 17.07 3.84
N ALA A 193 23.53 16.40 2.94
CA ALA A 193 24.16 17.03 1.77
C ALA A 193 23.10 17.72 0.89
N ALA A 194 22.00 17.04 0.59
CA ALA A 194 20.90 17.61 -0.16
C ALA A 194 20.27 18.83 0.53
N TYR A 195 20.13 18.79 1.85
CA TYR A 195 19.62 19.92 2.62
C TYR A 195 20.55 21.15 2.52
N PHE A 196 21.87 20.95 2.59
CA PHE A 196 22.84 22.05 2.45
C PHE A 196 22.98 22.58 1.02
N LEU A 197 22.79 21.73 0.01
CA LEU A 197 22.93 22.09 -1.41
C LEU A 197 21.65 22.66 -2.03
N THR A 198 20.48 22.43 -1.42
CA THR A 198 19.21 22.94 -1.94
C THR A 198 19.01 24.40 -1.50
N PRO A 199 18.64 25.32 -2.42
CA PRO A 199 18.29 26.70 -2.07
C PRO A 199 17.19 26.75 -0.99
N ARG A 200 17.28 27.72 -0.08
CA ARG A 200 16.38 27.81 1.09
C ARG A 200 14.90 28.00 0.74
N ASP A 201 14.62 28.51 -0.45
CA ASP A 201 13.25 28.82 -0.89
C ASP A 201 12.56 27.65 -1.61
N THR A 202 13.25 26.51 -1.78
CA THR A 202 12.70 25.32 -2.43
C THR A 202 12.04 24.39 -1.43
N GLU A 203 10.83 23.91 -1.72
CA GLU A 203 10.19 22.89 -0.88
C GLU A 203 10.99 21.58 -0.89
N PHE A 204 11.69 21.30 0.22
CA PHE A 204 12.66 20.21 0.30
C PHE A 204 12.06 18.83 0.63
N LEU A 205 10.96 18.79 1.41
CA LEU A 205 10.36 17.56 1.94
C LEU A 205 8.91 17.38 1.46
N VAL A 206 8.75 17.20 0.15
CA VAL A 206 7.44 17.05 -0.49
C VAL A 206 7.21 15.59 -0.87
N LYS A 207 6.17 15.00 -0.29
CA LYS A 207 5.83 13.57 -0.42
C LYS A 207 5.42 13.20 -1.85
N TYR A 208 4.46 13.93 -2.41
CA TYR A 208 3.73 13.49 -3.59
C TYR A 208 4.52 13.65 -4.89
N ASN A 209 5.39 14.66 -4.98
CA ASN A 209 6.36 14.77 -6.07
C ASN A 209 7.64 13.95 -5.82
N MET A 210 7.72 13.23 -4.69
CA MET A 210 8.89 12.49 -4.24
C MET A 210 10.17 13.34 -4.35
N SER A 211 10.15 14.52 -3.72
CA SER A 211 11.30 15.43 -3.70
C SER A 211 12.55 14.71 -3.22
N LEU A 212 13.72 15.18 -3.65
CA LEU A 212 14.99 14.53 -3.35
C LEU A 212 15.25 14.41 -1.84
N GLY A 213 14.91 15.45 -1.06
CA GLY A 213 14.96 15.39 0.40
C GLY A 213 13.99 14.37 0.99
N TYR A 214 12.73 14.36 0.53
CA TYR A 214 11.73 13.40 1.00
C TYR A 214 12.11 11.95 0.67
N PHE A 215 12.69 11.72 -0.51
CA PHE A 215 13.18 10.42 -0.93
C PHE A 215 14.32 9.94 -0.02
N PHE A 216 15.34 10.76 0.23
CA PHE A 216 16.44 10.36 1.12
C PHE A 216 15.99 10.14 2.58
N LEU A 217 15.04 10.94 3.07
CA LEU A 217 14.41 10.69 4.36
C LEU A 217 13.66 9.34 4.36
N SER A 218 12.94 9.03 3.29
CA SER A 218 12.27 7.75 3.09
C SER A 218 13.27 6.58 3.06
N LEU A 219 14.43 6.75 2.42
CA LEU A 219 15.51 5.74 2.39
C LEU A 219 16.07 5.49 3.79
N LEU A 220 16.37 6.56 4.52
CA LEU A 220 16.85 6.48 5.90
C LEU A 220 15.88 5.65 6.74
N VAL A 221 14.59 6.00 6.74
CA VAL A 221 13.58 5.30 7.54
C VAL A 221 13.37 3.86 7.08
N LEU A 222 13.37 3.61 5.76
CA LEU A 222 13.28 2.26 5.20
C LEU A 222 14.43 1.38 5.69
N PHE A 223 15.67 1.79 5.45
CA PHE A 223 16.83 0.98 5.80
C PHE A 223 16.99 0.79 7.31
N MET A 224 16.77 1.85 8.09
CA MET A 224 16.80 1.76 9.56
C MET A 224 15.69 0.85 10.10
N SER A 225 14.48 0.88 9.51
CA SER A 225 13.41 -0.05 9.90
C SER A 225 13.78 -1.49 9.60
N PHE A 226 14.33 -1.79 8.42
CA PHE A 226 14.80 -3.13 8.09
C PHE A 226 15.98 -3.57 8.99
N PHE A 227 16.85 -2.67 9.41
CA PHE A 227 17.91 -2.95 10.39
C PHE A 227 17.34 -3.29 11.78
N LEU A 228 16.47 -2.42 12.32
CA LEU A 228 15.91 -2.54 13.67
C LEU A 228 14.98 -3.75 13.78
N PHE A 229 13.94 -3.84 12.95
CA PHE A 229 12.93 -4.89 13.06
C PHE A 229 13.47 -6.28 12.70
N ARG A 230 14.45 -6.40 11.80
CA ARG A 230 15.10 -7.70 11.53
C ARG A 230 16.16 -8.06 12.57
N SER A 231 16.54 -7.15 13.45
CA SER A 231 17.44 -7.46 14.58
C SER A 231 16.71 -8.15 15.73
N ILE A 232 15.39 -8.01 15.81
CA ILE A 232 14.56 -8.66 16.81
C ILE A 232 14.45 -10.15 16.49
N ARG A 233 14.95 -11.01 17.39
CA ARG A 233 14.97 -12.48 17.20
C ARG A 233 13.59 -13.12 17.31
N HIS A 234 12.75 -12.62 18.22
CA HIS A 234 11.46 -13.20 18.53
C HIS A 234 10.40 -12.13 18.66
N TYR A 235 9.27 -12.37 18.02
CA TYR A 235 8.09 -11.52 18.05
C TYR A 235 6.97 -12.24 18.80
N SER A 236 6.37 -11.57 19.79
CA SER A 236 5.16 -12.09 20.44
C SER A 236 3.98 -12.03 19.49
N LEU A 237 3.20 -13.11 19.37
CA LEU A 237 1.98 -13.13 18.56
C LEU A 237 0.91 -12.15 19.05
N LYS A 238 1.01 -11.69 20.31
CA LYS A 238 0.13 -10.67 20.90
C LYS A 238 0.61 -9.24 20.61
N ASN A 239 1.68 -9.05 19.84
CA ASN A 239 2.22 -7.73 19.54
C ASN A 239 1.25 -6.95 18.63
N PRO A 240 0.75 -5.77 19.06
CA PRO A 240 -0.16 -4.94 18.26
C PRO A 240 0.41 -4.53 16.89
N LEU A 241 1.73 -4.34 16.77
CA LEU A 241 2.36 -4.03 15.48
C LEU A 241 2.17 -5.17 14.46
N ILE A 242 2.27 -6.42 14.91
CA ILE A 242 2.04 -7.58 14.03
C ILE A 242 0.57 -7.64 13.63
N PHE A 243 -0.34 -7.35 14.55
CA PHE A 243 -1.77 -7.29 14.26
C PHE A 243 -2.07 -6.26 13.17
N PHE A 244 -1.61 -5.01 13.34
CA PHE A 244 -1.79 -3.97 12.33
C PHE A 244 -1.11 -4.32 11.01
N GLY A 245 0.10 -4.88 11.04
CA GLY A 245 0.81 -5.29 9.83
C GLY A 245 0.12 -6.39 9.03
N LYS A 246 -0.37 -7.43 9.71
CA LYS A 246 -1.10 -8.54 9.08
C LYS A 246 -2.42 -8.10 8.47
N HIS A 247 -3.05 -7.11 9.08
CA HIS A 247 -4.35 -6.57 8.68
C HIS A 247 -4.24 -5.15 8.09
N SER A 248 -3.08 -4.81 7.53
CA SER A 248 -2.75 -3.43 7.14
C SER A 248 -3.69 -2.87 6.07
N PHE A 249 -4.23 -3.72 5.20
CA PHE A 249 -5.19 -3.28 4.20
C PHE A 249 -6.58 -2.98 4.81
N LEU A 250 -7.01 -3.74 5.83
CA LEU A 250 -8.21 -3.41 6.58
C LEU A 250 -8.00 -2.14 7.42
N PHE A 251 -6.80 -1.99 7.99
CA PHE A 251 -6.42 -0.76 8.68
C PHE A 251 -6.64 0.45 7.77
N LEU A 252 -6.27 0.39 6.48
CA LEU A 252 -6.49 1.49 5.53
C LEU A 252 -7.94 2.00 5.53
N TYR A 253 -8.92 1.11 5.39
CA TYR A 253 -10.33 1.53 5.36
C TYR A 253 -10.82 2.01 6.73
N VAL A 254 -10.50 1.27 7.80
CA VAL A 254 -11.03 1.57 9.13
C VAL A 254 -10.48 2.91 9.64
N HIS A 255 -9.17 3.16 9.51
CA HIS A 255 -8.58 4.39 10.03
C HIS A 255 -9.07 5.62 9.26
N VAL A 256 -9.16 5.56 7.92
CA VAL A 256 -9.66 6.69 7.12
C VAL A 256 -11.11 6.99 7.44
N PHE A 257 -11.95 5.95 7.59
CA PHE A 257 -13.34 6.15 7.97
C PHE A 257 -13.47 6.82 9.35
N ILE A 258 -12.65 6.43 10.33
CA ILE A 258 -12.64 7.08 11.64
C ILE A 258 -12.22 8.54 11.52
N ILE A 259 -11.18 8.83 10.73
CA ILE A 259 -10.76 10.21 10.45
C ILE A 259 -11.92 11.00 9.81
N PHE A 260 -12.63 10.43 8.84
CA PHE A 260 -13.82 11.04 8.22
C PHE A 260 -14.94 11.33 9.24
N VAL A 261 -15.19 10.42 10.19
CA VAL A 261 -16.18 10.67 11.26
C VAL A 261 -15.73 11.82 12.16
N ILE A 262 -14.45 11.86 12.55
CA ILE A 262 -13.90 12.92 13.40
C ILE A 262 -13.97 14.28 12.71
N THR A 263 -13.65 14.36 11.41
CA THR A 263 -13.78 15.60 10.62
C THR A 263 -15.24 16.03 10.50
N HIS A 264 -16.15 15.09 10.25
CA HIS A 264 -17.58 15.38 10.18
C HIS A 264 -18.13 15.95 11.50
N LEU A 265 -17.68 15.42 12.64
CA LEU A 265 -18.04 15.90 13.98
C LEU A 265 -17.32 17.20 14.37
N ARG A 266 -16.44 17.74 13.52
CA ARG A 266 -15.70 18.99 13.72
C ARG A 266 -14.91 19.06 15.04
N LEU A 267 -14.31 17.94 15.45
CA LEU A 267 -13.55 17.83 16.71
C LEU A 267 -12.14 18.48 16.63
N TYR A 268 -11.97 19.53 15.83
CA TYR A 268 -10.69 20.15 15.49
C TYR A 268 -10.02 20.88 16.67
N SER A 269 -10.81 21.31 17.65
CA SER A 269 -10.31 21.99 18.86
C SER A 269 -9.56 21.06 19.82
N ILE A 270 -9.71 19.74 19.65
CA ILE A 270 -9.04 18.76 20.51
C ILE A 270 -7.57 18.67 20.11
N ASN A 271 -6.70 18.58 21.11
CA ASN A 271 -5.26 18.42 20.91
C ASN A 271 -4.97 17.20 20.03
N ILE A 272 -4.09 17.38 19.04
CA ILE A 272 -3.77 16.35 18.03
C ILE A 272 -3.28 15.02 18.64
N TYR A 273 -2.55 15.05 19.77
CA TYR A 273 -2.06 13.83 20.40
C TYR A 273 -3.19 12.99 20.99
N ILE A 274 -4.24 13.64 21.52
CA ILE A 274 -5.45 12.97 22.02
C ILE A 274 -6.21 12.36 20.85
N ILE A 275 -6.34 13.11 19.75
CA ILE A 275 -6.97 12.60 18.52
C ILE A 275 -6.23 11.36 18.01
N TRP A 276 -4.90 11.35 17.97
CA TRP A 276 -4.14 10.18 17.54
C TRP A 276 -4.34 8.97 18.44
N ALA A 277 -4.31 9.16 19.77
CA ALA A 277 -4.54 8.08 20.71
C ALA A 277 -5.96 7.52 20.55
N ALA A 278 -6.96 8.39 20.39
CA ALA A 278 -8.34 8.03 20.11
C ALA A 278 -8.45 7.25 18.80
N VAL A 279 -7.93 7.79 17.69
CA VAL A 279 -7.93 7.16 16.36
C VAL A 279 -7.28 5.79 16.42
N LEU A 280 -6.13 5.65 17.06
CA LEU A 280 -5.43 4.37 17.19
C LEU A 280 -6.30 3.34 17.94
N LEU A 281 -6.86 3.73 19.09
CA LEU A 281 -7.71 2.88 19.90
C LEU A 281 -8.99 2.48 19.16
N THR A 282 -9.70 3.45 18.58
CA THR A 282 -10.93 3.20 17.81
C THR A 282 -10.65 2.41 16.55
N THR A 283 -9.49 2.58 15.91
CA THR A 283 -9.09 1.77 14.75
C THR A 283 -8.86 0.33 15.17
N PHE A 284 -8.17 0.10 16.29
CA PHE A 284 -7.99 -1.25 16.82
C PHE A 284 -9.33 -1.93 17.17
N ILE A 285 -10.23 -1.22 17.84
CA ILE A 285 -11.58 -1.71 18.18
C ILE A 285 -12.38 -1.99 16.90
N GLY A 286 -12.40 -1.02 15.98
CA GLY A 286 -13.12 -1.10 14.70
C GLY A 286 -12.65 -2.26 13.84
N MET A 287 -11.34 -2.43 13.66
CA MET A 287 -10.77 -3.58 12.94
C MET A 287 -11.16 -4.90 13.61
N THR A 288 -11.11 -4.98 14.95
CA THR A 288 -11.51 -6.19 15.68
C THR A 288 -12.99 -6.50 15.48
N ALA A 289 -13.86 -5.48 15.54
CA ALA A 289 -15.29 -5.62 15.30
C ALA A 289 -15.57 -6.08 13.86
N VAL A 290 -14.95 -5.46 12.86
CA VAL A 290 -15.09 -5.85 11.45
C VAL A 290 -14.62 -7.29 11.23
N LEU A 291 -13.49 -7.68 11.79
CA LEU A 291 -13.00 -9.06 11.70
C LEU A 291 -13.94 -10.06 12.39
N TRP A 292 -14.58 -9.66 13.49
CA TRP A 292 -15.59 -10.48 14.17
C TRP A 292 -16.85 -10.63 13.32
N ILE A 293 -17.39 -9.54 12.77
CA ILE A 293 -18.54 -9.55 11.84
C ILE A 293 -18.22 -10.42 10.61
N ASN A 294 -16.99 -10.29 10.08
CA ASN A 294 -16.58 -11.03 8.89
C ASN A 294 -16.70 -12.55 9.06
N LYS A 295 -16.53 -13.10 10.27
CA LYS A 295 -16.69 -14.55 10.53
C LYS A 295 -18.07 -15.08 10.13
N TYR A 296 -19.10 -14.24 10.15
CA TYR A 296 -20.47 -14.62 9.80
C TYR A 296 -20.76 -14.52 8.30
N VAL A 297 -20.03 -13.68 7.57
CA VAL A 297 -20.27 -13.40 6.14
C VAL A 297 -19.17 -13.91 5.21
N GLU A 298 -18.02 -14.32 5.74
CA GLU A 298 -16.85 -14.71 4.93
C GLU A 298 -17.14 -15.86 3.95
N LYS A 299 -18.09 -16.75 4.28
CA LYS A 299 -18.50 -17.87 3.41
C LYS A 299 -19.16 -17.40 2.11
N ILE A 300 -19.75 -16.21 2.09
CA ILE A 300 -20.35 -15.62 0.89
C ILE A 300 -19.26 -15.39 -0.18
N PHE A 301 -18.03 -15.05 0.25
CA PHE A 301 -16.89 -14.78 -0.63
C PHE A 301 -16.22 -16.04 -1.22
N ASP A 302 -16.73 -17.23 -0.91
CA ASP A 302 -16.32 -18.45 -1.61
C ASP A 302 -16.96 -18.54 -3.01
N TYR A 303 -18.01 -17.75 -3.27
CA TYR A 303 -18.76 -17.75 -4.53
C TYR A 303 -18.34 -16.61 -5.47
N LYS A 304 -18.23 -16.92 -6.78
CA LYS A 304 -17.92 -15.94 -7.84
C LYS A 304 -18.89 -14.76 -7.88
N LEU A 305 -20.17 -15.03 -7.67
CA LEU A 305 -21.22 -14.01 -7.77
C LEU A 305 -21.05 -12.90 -6.73
N ALA A 306 -20.57 -13.24 -5.52
CA ALA A 306 -20.29 -12.26 -4.48
C ALA A 306 -19.20 -11.26 -4.90
N TRP A 307 -18.15 -11.75 -5.58
CA TRP A 307 -17.08 -10.90 -6.11
C TRP A 307 -17.57 -10.00 -7.23
N ILE A 308 -18.40 -10.52 -8.14
CA ILE A 308 -19.01 -9.72 -9.21
C ILE A 308 -19.93 -8.65 -8.63
N ALA A 309 -20.79 -9.01 -7.67
CA ALA A 309 -21.68 -8.06 -7.01
C ALA A 309 -20.89 -6.96 -6.29
N LEU A 310 -19.84 -7.34 -5.54
CA LEU A 310 -18.98 -6.38 -4.85
C LEU A 310 -18.27 -5.43 -5.83
N LEU A 311 -17.72 -5.95 -6.93
CA LEU A 311 -17.11 -5.16 -7.99
C LEU A 311 -18.10 -4.17 -8.62
N MET A 312 -19.30 -4.64 -8.96
CA MET A 312 -20.35 -3.79 -9.54
C MET A 312 -20.76 -2.68 -8.57
N LEU A 313 -20.92 -2.98 -7.29
CA LEU A 313 -21.30 -1.99 -6.29
C LEU A 313 -20.24 -0.89 -6.15
N ILE A 314 -18.96 -1.26 -6.06
CA ILE A 314 -17.82 -0.31 -5.96
C ILE A 314 -17.77 0.65 -7.17
N LEU A 315 -18.17 0.19 -8.35
CA LEU A 315 -18.17 1.03 -9.56
C LEU A 315 -19.44 1.86 -9.69
N LEU A 316 -20.59 1.29 -9.36
CA LEU A 316 -21.89 1.90 -9.56
C LEU A 316 -22.26 2.92 -8.48
N VAL A 317 -21.89 2.70 -7.22
CA VAL A 317 -22.24 3.63 -6.13
C VAL A 317 -21.70 5.05 -6.42
N PRO A 318 -20.42 5.24 -6.77
CA PRO A 318 -19.89 6.58 -7.10
C PRO A 318 -20.41 7.12 -8.44
N ALA A 319 -20.97 6.27 -9.31
CA ALA A 319 -21.51 6.69 -10.61
C ALA A 319 -22.95 7.21 -10.51
N ILE A 320 -23.75 6.65 -9.60
CA ILE A 320 -25.20 6.89 -9.52
C ILE A 320 -25.55 7.79 -8.33
N VAL A 321 -24.81 7.69 -7.23
CA VAL A 321 -25.12 8.45 -6.00
C VAL A 321 -24.41 9.80 -6.03
N HIS A 322 -25.12 10.86 -5.62
CA HIS A 322 -24.56 12.22 -5.52
C HIS A 322 -24.25 12.64 -4.08
N SER A 323 -24.69 11.89 -3.08
CA SER A 323 -24.40 12.16 -1.66
C SER A 323 -23.00 11.69 -1.28
N VAL A 324 -22.10 12.65 -1.09
CA VAL A 324 -20.70 12.43 -0.63
C VAL A 324 -20.64 11.51 0.59
N GLY A 325 -21.45 11.78 1.63
CA GLY A 325 -21.44 10.99 2.86
C GLY A 325 -21.89 9.54 2.64
N PHE A 326 -22.88 9.33 1.76
CA PHE A 326 -23.32 7.97 1.43
C PHE A 326 -22.27 7.21 0.63
N ILE A 327 -21.65 7.84 -0.37
CA ILE A 327 -20.57 7.21 -1.15
C ILE A 327 -19.44 6.77 -0.21
N VAL A 328 -18.95 7.66 0.65
CA VAL A 328 -17.88 7.35 1.60
C VAL A 328 -18.27 6.19 2.52
N LEU A 329 -19.50 6.18 3.06
CA LEU A 329 -19.98 5.10 3.92
C LEU A 329 -20.07 3.76 3.18
N ALA A 330 -20.70 3.75 2.01
CA ALA A 330 -20.89 2.55 1.21
C ALA A 330 -19.54 1.97 0.75
N GLU A 331 -18.66 2.79 0.17
CA GLU A 331 -17.33 2.38 -0.29
C GLU A 331 -16.44 1.92 0.86
N THR A 332 -16.60 2.53 2.04
CA THR A 332 -15.93 2.04 3.25
C THR A 332 -16.37 0.62 3.59
N VAL A 333 -17.68 0.34 3.62
CA VAL A 333 -18.21 -0.99 3.96
C VAL A 333 -17.80 -2.03 2.92
N LEU A 334 -17.93 -1.70 1.63
CA LEU A 334 -17.54 -2.57 0.50
C LEU A 334 -16.02 -2.83 0.53
N GLY A 335 -15.22 -1.79 0.77
CA GLY A 335 -13.78 -1.87 0.91
C GLY A 335 -13.30 -2.68 2.11
N MET A 336 -13.96 -2.55 3.27
CA MET A 336 -13.71 -3.39 4.45
C MET A 336 -14.03 -4.86 4.17
N ALA A 337 -15.17 -5.14 3.51
CA ALA A 337 -15.53 -6.50 3.11
C ALA A 337 -14.49 -7.10 2.15
N PHE A 338 -14.02 -6.31 1.19
CA PHE A 338 -12.90 -6.70 0.32
C PHE A 338 -11.63 -6.97 1.13
N ALA A 339 -11.23 -6.05 2.02
CA ALA A 339 -9.99 -6.13 2.76
C ALA A 339 -9.92 -7.32 3.74
N CYS A 340 -11.06 -7.80 4.23
CA CYS A 340 -11.13 -9.02 5.02
C CYS A 340 -11.00 -10.30 4.17
N ASN A 341 -11.50 -10.29 2.94
CA ASN A 341 -11.72 -11.52 2.16
C ASN A 341 -10.83 -11.64 0.91
N TYR A 342 -10.01 -10.65 0.55
CA TYR A 342 -9.23 -10.64 -0.69
C TYR A 342 -8.36 -11.89 -0.90
N LYS A 343 -7.94 -12.59 0.17
CA LYS A 343 -7.18 -13.85 0.03
C LYS A 343 -8.01 -14.96 -0.63
N LYS A 344 -9.32 -14.98 -0.41
CA LYS A 344 -10.27 -15.92 -1.03
C LYS A 344 -10.48 -15.64 -2.52
N LEU A 345 -10.33 -14.38 -2.96
CA LEU A 345 -10.39 -14.03 -4.39
C LEU A 345 -9.39 -14.86 -5.22
N SER A 346 -8.17 -15.08 -4.71
CA SER A 346 -7.19 -15.92 -5.39
C SER A 346 -7.68 -17.37 -5.57
N GLN A 347 -8.44 -17.91 -4.62
CA GLN A 347 -8.98 -19.27 -4.68
C GLN A 347 -10.10 -19.38 -5.73
N VAL A 348 -10.86 -18.30 -5.93
CA VAL A 348 -11.94 -18.23 -6.92
C VAL A 348 -11.41 -18.00 -8.34
N LEU A 349 -10.34 -17.19 -8.49
CA LEU A 349 -9.75 -16.87 -9.78
C LEU A 349 -8.83 -17.97 -10.33
N THR A 350 -8.05 -18.64 -9.47
CA THR A 350 -7.05 -19.63 -9.93
C THR A 350 -7.66 -20.75 -10.80
N PRO A 351 -8.80 -21.37 -10.43
CA PRO A 351 -9.43 -22.43 -11.23
C PRO A 351 -9.83 -22.00 -12.65
N ILE A 352 -10.06 -20.70 -12.89
CA ILE A 352 -10.46 -20.18 -14.22
C ILE A 352 -9.29 -20.30 -15.21
N PHE A 353 -8.06 -20.16 -14.74
CA PHE A 353 -6.86 -20.16 -15.57
C PHE A 353 -6.06 -21.45 -15.49
N THR A 354 -6.37 -22.33 -14.53
CA THR A 354 -5.83 -23.69 -14.49
C THR A 354 -6.80 -24.61 -15.22
N PHE A 355 -6.54 -24.88 -16.49
CA PHE A 355 -7.17 -26.00 -17.20
C PHE A 355 -6.76 -27.28 -16.46
N THR A 356 -7.63 -27.77 -15.59
CA THR A 356 -7.61 -29.18 -15.22
C THR A 356 -8.43 -29.85 -16.31
N PRO A 357 -7.82 -30.57 -17.26
CA PRO A 357 -8.61 -31.43 -18.12
C PRO A 357 -9.40 -32.33 -17.16
N LYS A 358 -10.74 -32.26 -17.20
CA LYS A 358 -11.55 -33.32 -16.62
C LYS A 358 -11.07 -34.58 -17.30
N SER A 359 -10.33 -35.43 -16.58
CA SER A 359 -10.12 -36.80 -17.02
C SER A 359 -11.51 -37.41 -17.07
N THR A 360 -12.13 -37.37 -18.24
CA THR A 360 -13.16 -38.35 -18.60
C THR A 360 -12.43 -39.68 -18.62
N ASN A 361 -12.35 -40.32 -17.44
CA ASN A 361 -12.25 -41.76 -17.36
C ASN A 361 -13.55 -42.32 -17.93
N LEU A 362 -13.67 -42.29 -19.26
CA LEU A 362 -14.44 -43.31 -19.95
C LEU A 362 -13.64 -44.58 -19.75
N GLN A 363 -14.06 -45.39 -18.78
CA GLN A 363 -13.67 -46.79 -18.76
C GLN A 363 -14.10 -47.39 -20.10
N PRO A 364 -13.19 -47.96 -20.90
CA PRO A 364 -13.59 -48.82 -21.99
C PRO A 364 -13.98 -50.17 -21.40
N GLY A 365 -15.24 -50.55 -21.58
CA GLY A 365 -15.70 -51.93 -21.38
C GLY A 365 -16.83 -52.10 -20.37
N MET A 366 -18.05 -52.24 -20.89
CA MET A 366 -18.91 -53.42 -20.66
C MET A 366 -20.10 -53.31 -21.62
N GLU A 367 -19.89 -53.80 -22.85
CA GLU A 367 -20.76 -54.75 -23.56
C GLU A 367 -20.00 -55.34 -24.74
#